data_AF-A0A3B8LB86-F1
#
_entry.id   AF-A0A3B8LB86-F1
#
_cell.length_a   1.000
_cell.length_b   1.000
_cell.length_c   1.000
_cell.angle_alpha   90.00
_cell.angle_beta   90.00
_cell.angle_gamma   90.00
#
_symmetry.space_group_name_H-M   'P 1'
#
loop_
_entity.id
_entity.type
_entity.pdbx_description
1 polymer ?
#
loop_
_entity_poly.entity_id
_entity_poly.type
_entity_poly.pdbx_seq_one_letter_code
_entity_poly.pdbx_strand_id
1 'polypeptide(L)'
;MKEKHVKIRIEQCLALAKASNCPRRKFGALLLDPDRNVVLMDGYNGGPRGGGELCGGDVCYRDTMGVQSGTRMEIGCHHAEMNVVCN
;
A
#
# COMPACT_ATOMS: atom_id res chain seq x y z
N MET A 1 -12.53 -19.12 0.96
CA MET A 1 -12.09 -18.87 2.37
C MET A 1 -13.28 -18.83 3.32
N LYS A 2 -13.10 -19.31 4.56
CA LYS A 2 -14.09 -19.18 5.65
C LYS A 2 -14.13 -17.73 6.16
N GLU A 3 -15.28 -17.24 6.60
CA GLU A 3 -15.46 -15.85 7.07
C GLU A 3 -14.47 -15.46 8.18
N LYS A 4 -14.20 -16.37 9.13
CA LYS A 4 -13.19 -16.15 10.18
C LYS A 4 -11.79 -15.87 9.63
N HIS A 5 -11.42 -16.46 8.49
CA HIS A 5 -10.14 -16.23 7.85
C HIS A 5 -10.12 -14.86 7.16
N VAL A 6 -11.22 -14.46 6.53
CA VAL A 6 -11.33 -13.13 5.91
C VAL A 6 -11.16 -12.03 6.95
N LYS A 7 -11.83 -12.15 8.11
CA LYS A 7 -11.73 -11.17 9.21
C LYS A 7 -10.28 -10.94 9.67
N ILE A 8 -9.54 -12.02 9.95
CA ILE A 8 -8.14 -11.90 10.38
C ILE A 8 -7.23 -11.33 9.27
N ARG A 9 -7.49 -11.65 7.99
CA ARG A 9 -6.72 -11.07 6.87
C ARG A 9 -7.01 -9.59 6.68
N ILE A 10 -8.24 -9.13 6.93
CA ILE A 10 -8.56 -7.70 6.95
C ILE A 10 -7.78 -6.99 8.06
N GLU A 11 -7.76 -7.55 9.28
CA GLU A 11 -7.00 -6.97 10.39
C GLU A 11 -5.49 -6.92 10.10
N GLN A 12 -4.94 -7.98 9.53
CA GLN A 12 -3.54 -8.03 9.08
C GLN A 12 -3.25 -6.95 8.03
N CYS A 13 -4.14 -6.78 7.04
CA CYS A 13 -4.00 -5.76 5.99
C CYS A 13 -4.06 -4.34 6.57
N LEU A 14 -4.97 -4.08 7.52
CA LEU A 14 -5.07 -2.80 8.21
C LEU A 14 -3.85 -2.51 9.09
N ALA A 15 -3.26 -3.53 9.71
CA ALA A 15 -2.02 -3.38 10.46
C ALA A 15 -0.85 -3.01 9.52
N LEU A 16 -0.73 -3.71 8.38
CA LEU A 16 0.29 -3.44 7.37
C LEU A 16 0.19 -2.02 6.81
N ALA A 17 -1.03 -1.54 6.52
CA ALA A 17 -1.27 -0.19 6.02
C ALA A 17 -0.63 0.91 6.90
N LYS A 18 -0.49 0.67 8.22
CA LYS A 18 0.10 1.65 9.15
C LYS A 18 1.57 1.96 8.85
N ALA A 19 2.28 1.05 8.17
CA ALA A 19 3.67 1.21 7.75
C ALA A 19 3.83 2.25 6.62
N SER A 20 2.74 2.64 5.94
CA SER A 20 2.77 3.72 4.97
C SER A 20 2.97 5.08 5.66
N ASN A 21 3.88 5.87 5.12
CA ASN A 21 4.09 7.26 5.50
C ASN A 21 3.29 8.25 4.62
N CYS A 22 2.49 7.77 3.67
CA CYS A 22 1.75 8.67 2.76
C CYS A 22 0.75 9.54 3.56
N PRO A 23 0.82 10.89 3.45
CA PRO A 23 -0.02 11.78 4.25
C PRO A 23 -1.48 11.80 3.77
N ARG A 24 -1.75 11.44 2.51
CA ARG A 24 -3.10 11.47 1.94
C ARG A 24 -3.97 10.31 2.45
N ARG A 25 -3.46 9.09 2.29
CA ARG A 25 -4.11 7.84 2.68
C ARG A 25 -3.08 6.72 2.85
N LYS A 26 -3.36 5.83 3.79
CA LYS A 26 -2.57 4.65 4.09
C LYS A 26 -3.33 3.41 3.63
N PHE A 27 -2.72 2.65 2.73
CA PHE A 27 -3.27 1.45 2.13
C PHE A 27 -2.33 0.28 2.39
N GLY A 28 -2.93 -0.87 2.68
CA GLY A 28 -2.29 -2.18 2.67
C GLY A 28 -2.96 -3.05 1.63
N ALA A 29 -2.25 -4.03 1.13
CA ALA A 29 -2.74 -5.05 0.22
C ALA A 29 -2.09 -6.39 0.55
N LEU A 30 -2.84 -7.47 0.35
CA LEU A 30 -2.40 -8.84 0.57
C LEU A 30 -2.75 -9.68 -0.66
N LEU A 31 -1.80 -10.48 -1.14
CA LEU A 31 -2.05 -11.56 -2.09
C LEU A 31 -2.18 -12.87 -1.31
N LEU A 32 -3.31 -13.55 -1.48
CA LEU A 32 -3.69 -14.73 -0.70
C LEU A 32 -3.89 -15.93 -1.61
N ASP A 33 -3.43 -17.10 -1.17
CA ASP A 33 -3.92 -18.37 -1.67
C ASP A 33 -5.29 -18.67 -1.01
N PRO A 34 -6.40 -18.73 -1.77
CA PRO A 34 -7.73 -18.86 -1.21
C PRO A 34 -8.04 -20.24 -0.62
N ASP A 35 -7.32 -21.28 -1.05
CA ASP A 35 -7.53 -22.67 -0.63
C ASP A 35 -6.68 -22.99 0.60
N ARG A 36 -5.41 -22.56 0.59
CA ARG A 36 -4.47 -22.75 1.69
C ARG A 36 -4.63 -21.70 2.78
N ASN A 37 -5.30 -20.58 2.49
CA ASN A 37 -5.40 -19.42 3.37
C ASN A 37 -4.03 -18.91 3.84
N VAL A 38 -3.07 -18.84 2.91
CA VAL A 38 -1.70 -18.37 3.17
C VAL A 38 -1.50 -17.02 2.49
N VAL A 39 -0.82 -16.10 3.17
CA VAL A 39 -0.35 -14.86 2.57
C VAL A 39 0.86 -15.20 1.71
N LEU A 40 0.73 -15.00 0.40
CA LEU A 40 1.80 -15.22 -0.57
C LEU A 40 2.71 -14.01 -0.61
N MET A 41 2.12 -12.82 -0.69
CA MET A 41 2.82 -11.54 -0.72
C MET A 41 1.99 -10.46 -0.04
N ASP A 42 2.66 -9.43 0.42
CA ASP A 42 2.05 -8.27 1.04
C ASP A 42 2.72 -6.96 0.58
N GLY A 43 2.03 -5.85 0.79
CA GLY A 43 2.53 -4.54 0.39
C GLY A 43 1.69 -3.42 0.97
N TYR A 44 2.31 -2.26 1.15
CA TYR A 44 1.64 -1.01 1.51
C TYR A 44 2.06 0.08 0.55
N ASN A 45 1.29 1.14 0.43
CA ASN A 45 1.63 2.24 -0.48
C ASN A 45 2.81 3.06 0.08
N GLY A 46 3.79 3.37 -0.75
CA GLY A 46 5.01 4.05 -0.30
C GLY A 46 5.91 4.52 -1.45
N GLY A 47 6.93 5.31 -1.13
CA GLY A 47 7.99 5.63 -2.07
C GLY A 47 8.83 4.40 -2.43
N PRO A 48 9.67 4.48 -3.49
CA PRO A 48 10.60 3.42 -3.84
C PRO A 48 11.57 3.12 -2.70
N ARG A 49 12.04 1.87 -2.61
CA ARG A 49 13.02 1.44 -1.61
C ARG A 49 14.28 2.31 -1.70
N GLY A 50 14.80 2.76 -0.54
CA GLY A 50 15.95 3.66 -0.48
C GLY A 50 15.65 5.12 -0.80
N GLY A 51 14.39 5.48 -1.05
CA GLY A 51 13.93 6.88 -1.12
C GLY A 51 13.83 7.55 0.26
N GLY A 52 13.34 8.79 0.29
CA GLY A 52 13.10 9.51 1.55
C GLY A 52 11.83 9.07 2.29
N GLU A 53 11.48 9.80 3.34
CA GLU A 53 10.35 9.50 4.22
C GLU A 53 9.00 9.47 3.46
N LEU A 54 8.85 10.36 2.48
CA LEU A 54 7.70 10.53 1.60
C LEU A 54 8.10 10.26 0.13
N CYS A 55 7.10 10.24 -0.76
CA CYS A 55 7.33 9.97 -2.18
C CYS A 55 8.22 10.98 -2.92
N GLY A 56 8.44 12.17 -2.35
CA GLY A 56 9.34 13.18 -2.88
C GLY A 56 10.51 13.53 -1.98
N GLY A 57 10.99 12.58 -1.16
CA GLY A 57 12.00 12.85 -0.14
C GLY A 57 11.29 13.22 1.17
N ASP A 58 11.31 14.49 1.54
CA ASP A 58 10.66 15.00 2.75
C ASP A 58 9.27 15.62 2.47
N VAL A 59 8.82 15.57 1.22
CA VAL A 59 7.53 16.13 0.77
C VAL A 59 6.70 15.11 -0.01
N CYS A 60 5.39 15.32 -0.04
CA CYS A 60 4.48 14.55 -0.88
C CYS A 60 4.34 15.21 -2.26
N TYR A 61 4.87 14.60 -3.32
CA TYR A 61 4.75 15.13 -4.69
C TYR A 61 3.32 15.35 -5.15
N ARG A 62 2.38 14.50 -4.71
CA ARG A 62 0.97 14.66 -5.08
C ARG A 62 0.34 15.90 -4.46
N ASP A 63 0.77 16.30 -3.27
CA ASP A 63 0.28 17.51 -2.61
C ASP A 63 0.97 18.75 -3.16
N THR A 64 2.30 18.72 -3.31
CA THR A 64 3.06 19.88 -3.82
C THR A 64 2.70 20.22 -5.26
N MET A 65 2.33 19.23 -6.09
CA MET A 65 1.91 19.44 -7.47
C MET A 65 0.39 19.59 -7.64
N GLY A 66 -0.38 19.63 -6.55
CA GLY A 66 -1.85 19.80 -6.62
C GLY A 66 -2.57 18.68 -7.37
N VAL A 67 -2.06 17.44 -7.32
CA VAL A 67 -2.62 16.32 -8.08
C VAL A 67 -3.96 15.89 -7.51
N GLN A 68 -5.00 15.84 -8.34
CA GLN A 68 -6.33 15.36 -7.94
C GLN A 68 -6.31 13.84 -7.67
N SER A 69 -7.10 13.40 -6.67
CA SER A 69 -7.29 11.96 -6.41
C SER A 69 -7.85 11.24 -7.64
N GLY A 70 -7.37 10.02 -7.90
CA GLY A 70 -7.79 9.23 -9.07
C GLY A 70 -7.16 9.66 -10.40
N THR A 71 -6.25 10.64 -10.40
CA THR A 71 -5.55 11.11 -11.62
C THR A 71 -4.03 11.01 -11.45
N ARG A 72 -3.31 11.05 -12.59
CA ARG A 72 -1.83 11.11 -12.64
C ARG A 72 -1.18 10.03 -11.75
N MET A 73 -1.47 8.76 -12.02
CA MET A 73 -1.00 7.62 -11.21
C MET A 73 0.53 7.54 -11.16
N GLU A 74 1.20 8.04 -12.21
CA GLU A 74 2.66 8.07 -12.32
C GLU A 74 3.34 9.04 -11.34
N ILE A 75 2.59 9.89 -10.64
CA ILE A 75 3.13 10.84 -9.65
C ILE A 75 2.88 10.35 -8.23
N GLY A 76 3.96 10.20 -7.46
CA GLY A 76 3.93 9.96 -6.01
C GLY A 76 4.29 8.54 -5.60
N CYS A 77 3.67 8.06 -4.51
CA CYS A 77 3.92 6.71 -4.00
C CYS A 77 3.44 5.63 -4.98
N HIS A 78 4.15 4.51 -5.03
CA HIS A 78 3.59 3.28 -5.56
C HIS A 78 2.40 2.84 -4.69
N HIS A 79 1.37 2.36 -5.36
CA HIS A 79 0.17 1.82 -4.72
C HIS A 79 0.47 0.53 -3.98
N ALA A 80 -0.34 0.21 -2.97
CA ALA A 80 -0.15 -1.00 -2.16
C ALA A 80 -0.26 -2.26 -3.04
N GLU A 81 -1.22 -2.26 -3.96
CA GLU A 81 -1.46 -3.34 -4.91
C GLU A 81 -0.28 -3.56 -5.86
N MET A 82 0.36 -2.48 -6.33
CA MET A 82 1.56 -2.55 -7.16
C MET A 82 2.74 -3.12 -6.36
N ASN A 83 2.94 -2.62 -5.15
CA ASN A 83 4.00 -3.11 -4.27
C ASN A 83 3.82 -4.59 -3.91
N VAL A 84 2.58 -5.08 -3.75
CA VAL A 84 2.30 -6.52 -3.59
C VAL A 84 2.80 -7.32 -4.79
N VAL A 85 2.56 -6.84 -6.02
CA VAL A 85 2.96 -7.57 -7.24
C VAL A 85 4.49 -7.55 -7.44
N CYS A 86 5.17 -6.51 -6.97
CA CYS A 86 6.61 -6.32 -7.16
C CYS A 86 7.50 -6.77 -5.99
N ASN A 87 6.93 -7.11 -4.84
CA ASN A 87 7.67 -7.62 -3.68
C ASN A 87 8.12 -9.07 -3.87
#